data_AF-A0A256BAZ4-F1
#
_entry.id   AF-A0A256BAZ4-F1
#
_cell.length_a   1.000
_cell.length_b   1.000
_cell.length_c   1.000
_cell.angle_alpha   90.00
_cell.angle_beta   90.00
_cell.angle_gamma   90.00
#
_symmetry.space_group_name_H-M   'P 1'
#
loop_
_entity.id
_entity.type
_entity.pdbx_description
1 polymer ?
#
loop_
_entity_poly.entity_id
_entity_poly.type
_entity_poly.pdbx_seq_one_letter_code
_entity_poly.pdbx_strand_id
1 'polypeptide(L)'
;MNNQTTTVHPLDSYDAYWQENYGSRPYIEKEVPYADYQPAYQTGHEGYDRYLGKSFDEAEDELKLDYEAILAQKTGTGLAWIKVIDAVRDAWDKAGAT
;
A
#
# COMPACT_ATOMS: atom_id res chain seq x y z
N MET A 1 -34.42 -4.33 14.34
CA MET A 1 -33.71 -3.92 13.12
C MET A 1 -32.22 -3.91 13.45
N ASN A 2 -31.42 -4.73 12.77
CA ASN A 2 -30.06 -5.03 13.19
C ASN A 2 -29.10 -3.92 12.74
N ASN A 3 -28.66 -3.10 13.70
CA ASN A 3 -27.30 -2.57 13.87
C ASN A 3 -26.31 -2.82 12.72
N GLN A 4 -26.32 -1.90 11.75
CA GLN A 4 -25.16 -1.61 10.91
C GLN A 4 -24.52 -0.33 11.47
N THR A 5 -23.86 -0.44 12.61
CA THR A 5 -22.83 0.52 13.00
C THR A 5 -21.70 0.30 12.00
N THR A 6 -21.81 0.91 10.83
CA THR A 6 -20.68 1.06 9.92
C THR A 6 -19.71 1.97 10.66
N THR A 7 -18.88 1.37 11.50
CA THR A 7 -17.58 1.93 11.84
C THR A 7 -16.90 2.08 10.49
N VAL A 8 -17.06 3.25 9.88
CA VAL A 8 -16.25 3.69 8.74
C VAL A 8 -14.82 3.70 9.27
N HIS A 9 -14.16 2.55 9.20
CA HIS A 9 -12.74 2.48 9.43
C HIS A 9 -12.13 3.38 8.33
N PRO A 10 -11.26 4.34 8.66
CA PRO A 10 -10.62 5.19 7.65
C PRO A 10 -9.86 4.36 6.58
N LEU A 11 -9.57 3.09 6.88
CA LEU A 11 -9.01 2.10 5.95
C LEU A 11 -9.97 1.69 4.82
N ASP A 12 -11.30 1.70 5.01
CA ASP A 12 -12.26 1.33 3.96
C ASP A 12 -12.17 2.28 2.76
N SER A 13 -11.99 3.59 2.99
CA SER A 13 -11.89 4.55 1.89
C SER A 13 -10.56 4.46 1.14
N TYR A 14 -9.47 4.13 1.85
CA TYR A 14 -8.14 3.95 1.26
C TYR A 14 -8.07 2.66 0.45
N ASP A 15 -8.48 1.54 1.07
CA ASP A 15 -8.44 0.21 0.46
C ASP A 15 -9.41 0.11 -0.73
N ALA A 16 -10.64 0.63 -0.61
CA ALA A 16 -11.58 0.67 -1.72
C ALA A 16 -11.05 1.49 -2.89
N TYR A 17 -10.43 2.64 -2.63
CA TYR A 17 -9.83 3.46 -3.67
C TYR A 17 -8.77 2.68 -4.45
N TRP A 18 -7.83 2.03 -3.75
CA TRP A 18 -6.80 1.25 -4.42
C TRP A 18 -7.34 0.02 -5.11
N GLN A 19 -8.32 -0.67 -4.53
CA GLN A 19 -8.96 -1.80 -5.16
C GLN A 19 -9.66 -1.43 -6.49
N GLU A 20 -10.20 -0.23 -6.60
CA GLU A 20 -10.81 0.26 -7.85
C GLU A 20 -9.80 0.86 -8.83
N ASN A 21 -8.72 1.49 -8.34
CA ASN A 21 -7.78 2.24 -9.18
C ASN A 21 -6.51 1.46 -9.55
N TYR A 22 -6.08 0.45 -8.78
CA TYR A 22 -4.81 -0.25 -9.00
C TYR A 22 -4.72 -0.82 -10.42
N GLY A 23 -5.78 -1.45 -10.93
CA GLY A 23 -5.79 -2.04 -12.27
C GLY A 23 -5.55 -1.05 -13.43
N SER A 24 -5.65 0.25 -13.19
CA SER A 24 -5.37 1.30 -14.18
C SER A 24 -3.89 1.74 -14.19
N ARG A 25 -3.09 1.27 -13.24
CA ARG A 25 -1.69 1.67 -13.08
C ARG A 25 -0.78 0.88 -14.02
N PRO A 26 0.24 1.54 -14.64
CA PRO A 26 1.07 0.91 -15.66
C PRO A 26 2.02 -0.16 -15.12
N TYR A 27 2.31 -0.13 -13.82
CA TYR A 27 3.17 -1.10 -13.13
C TYR A 27 2.39 -2.34 -12.63
N ILE A 28 1.06 -2.37 -12.76
CA ILE A 28 0.25 -3.48 -12.28
C ILE A 28 0.15 -4.56 -13.33
N GLU A 29 0.56 -5.76 -12.93
CA GLU A 29 0.38 -6.98 -13.70
C GLU A 29 -1.08 -7.44 -13.59
N LYS A 30 -1.80 -7.50 -14.71
CA LYS A 30 -3.23 -7.90 -14.75
C LYS A 30 -3.49 -9.31 -14.22
N GLU A 31 -2.47 -10.16 -14.21
CA GLU A 31 -2.53 -11.52 -13.70
C GLU A 31 -2.37 -11.59 -12.18
N VAL A 32 -1.92 -10.51 -11.54
CA VAL A 32 -1.70 -10.43 -10.10
C VAL A 32 -2.88 -9.73 -9.43
N PRO A 33 -3.52 -10.34 -8.43
CA PRO A 33 -4.66 -9.75 -7.75
C PRO A 33 -4.23 -8.60 -6.83
N TYR A 34 -5.18 -7.72 -6.51
CA TYR A 34 -4.98 -6.61 -5.57
C TYR A 34 -4.36 -7.06 -4.23
N ALA A 35 -4.70 -8.25 -3.73
CA ALA A 35 -4.23 -8.76 -2.43
C ALA A 35 -2.69 -8.85 -2.30
N ASP A 36 -1.98 -9.04 -3.42
CA ASP A 36 -0.52 -9.07 -3.48
C ASP A 36 0.11 -7.66 -3.49
N TYR A 37 -0.62 -6.66 -3.98
CA TYR A 37 -0.22 -5.24 -3.97
C TYR A 37 -0.69 -4.49 -2.72
N GLN A 38 -1.75 -4.96 -2.07
CA GLN A 38 -2.29 -4.40 -0.82
C GLN A 38 -1.18 -4.13 0.23
N PRO A 39 -0.25 -5.08 0.54
CA PRO A 39 0.80 -4.79 1.52
C PRO A 39 1.72 -3.65 1.08
N ALA A 40 1.94 -3.47 -0.22
CA ALA A 40 2.78 -2.39 -0.74
C ALA A 40 2.11 -1.02 -0.60
N TYR A 41 0.84 -0.92 -0.96
CA TYR A 41 0.07 0.30 -0.74
C TYR A 41 0.01 0.64 0.74
N GLN A 42 -0.20 -0.36 1.61
CA GLN A 42 -0.20 -0.16 3.04
C GLN A 42 1.14 0.38 3.54
N THR A 43 2.27 -0.24 3.14
CA THR A 43 3.62 0.23 3.51
C THR A 43 3.87 1.68 3.07
N GLY A 44 3.45 2.08 1.87
CA GLY A 44 3.66 3.44 1.39
C GLY A 44 2.88 4.48 2.19
N HIS A 45 1.62 4.16 2.52
CA HIS A 45 0.75 5.06 3.27
C HIS A 45 1.15 5.17 4.74
N GLU A 46 1.38 4.05 5.42
CA GLU A 46 1.86 4.06 6.82
C GLU A 46 3.28 4.61 6.93
N GLY A 47 4.11 4.32 5.93
CA GLY A 47 5.46 4.82 5.83
C GLY A 47 5.53 6.34 5.71
N TYR A 48 4.59 6.96 4.97
CA TYR A 48 4.54 8.42 4.86
C TYR A 48 4.41 9.09 6.24
N ASP A 49 3.49 8.61 7.08
CA ASP A 49 3.30 9.13 8.44
C ASP A 49 4.52 8.85 9.34
N ARG A 50 5.11 7.64 9.22
CA ARG A 50 6.27 7.22 10.01
C ARG A 50 7.54 8.01 9.67
N TYR A 51 7.73 8.35 8.40
CA TYR A 51 8.93 9.00 7.88
C TYR A 51 8.62 10.44 7.41
N LEU A 52 7.64 11.09 8.05
CA LEU A 52 7.27 12.48 7.79
C LEU A 52 8.50 13.40 7.76
N GLY A 53 8.63 14.18 6.69
CA GLY A 53 9.75 15.10 6.48
C GLY A 53 10.95 14.50 5.74
N LYS A 54 10.94 13.20 5.43
CA LYS A 54 11.87 12.59 4.48
C LYS A 54 11.27 12.54 3.06
N SER A 55 12.14 12.50 2.07
CA SER A 55 11.74 12.17 0.69
C SER A 55 11.53 10.66 0.56
N PHE A 56 10.71 10.23 -0.42
CA PHE A 56 10.53 8.80 -0.71
C PHE A 56 11.87 8.09 -0.93
N ASP A 57 12.81 8.71 -1.64
CA ASP A 57 14.16 8.18 -1.90
C ASP A 57 14.95 7.92 -0.60
N GLU A 58 14.85 8.83 0.37
CA GLU A 58 15.51 8.67 1.68
C GLU A 58 14.84 7.59 2.54
N ALA A 59 13.53 7.39 2.37
CA ALA A 59 12.76 6.37 3.08
C ALA A 59 12.72 5.04 2.31
N GLU A 60 13.21 4.97 1.07
CA GLU A 60 13.03 3.82 0.18
C GLU A 60 13.60 2.53 0.79
N ASP A 61 14.83 2.60 1.31
CA ASP A 61 15.47 1.48 2.00
C ASP A 61 14.70 1.05 3.24
N GLU A 62 14.16 2.00 4.01
CA GLU A 62 13.38 1.70 5.23
C GLU A 62 12.00 1.11 4.90
N LEU A 63 11.33 1.64 3.87
CA LEU A 63 10.07 1.14 3.34
C LEU A 63 10.22 -0.26 2.77
N LYS A 64 11.33 -0.52 2.07
CA LYS A 64 11.65 -1.85 1.56
C LYS A 64 11.75 -2.86 2.69
N LEU A 65 12.49 -2.54 3.75
CA LEU A 65 12.64 -3.41 4.91
C LEU A 65 11.28 -3.66 5.59
N ASP A 66 10.45 -2.62 5.72
CA ASP A 66 9.11 -2.74 6.30
C ASP A 66 8.19 -3.64 5.44
N TYR A 67 8.22 -3.45 4.12
CA TYR A 67 7.50 -4.29 3.18
C TYR A 67 7.95 -5.75 3.25
N GLU A 68 9.26 -6.02 3.23
CA GLU A 68 9.82 -7.37 3.35
C GLU A 68 9.45 -8.01 4.71
N ALA A 69 9.40 -7.24 5.80
CA ALA A 69 8.96 -7.71 7.10
C ALA A 69 7.46 -8.05 7.13
N ILE A 70 6.60 -7.29 6.45
CA ILE A 70 5.18 -7.60 6.27
C ILE A 70 5.01 -8.85 5.41
N LEU A 71 5.81 -8.98 4.34
CA LEU A 71 5.80 -10.15 3.45
C LEU A 71 6.24 -11.42 4.17
N ALA A 72 7.25 -11.33 5.05
CA ALA A 72 7.66 -12.47 5.87
C ALA A 72 6.54 -12.97 6.79
N GLN A 73 5.61 -12.08 7.20
CA GLN A 73 4.42 -12.43 7.98
C GLN A 73 3.26 -12.92 7.12
N LYS A 74 3.13 -12.45 5.87
CA LYS A 74 2.15 -12.93 4.90
C LYS A 74 2.67 -14.19 4.21
N THR A 75 2.11 -15.35 4.53
CA THR A 75 2.50 -16.63 3.91
C THR A 75 2.16 -16.67 2.41
N GLY A 76 3.11 -16.27 1.55
CA GLY A 76 3.11 -16.55 0.11
C GLY A 76 2.25 -15.67 -0.79
N THR A 77 1.82 -14.49 -0.35
CA THR A 77 0.91 -13.58 -1.11
C THR A 77 1.46 -12.16 -1.25
N GLY A 78 2.72 -12.04 -1.67
CA GLY A 78 3.33 -10.75 -1.97
C GLY A 78 4.34 -10.85 -3.11
N LEU A 79 4.50 -9.72 -3.81
CA LEU A 79 5.43 -9.58 -4.92
C LEU A 79 6.81 -9.12 -4.45
N ALA A 80 7.82 -9.22 -5.32
CA ALA A 80 9.14 -8.66 -5.04
C ALA A 80 9.07 -7.13 -4.94
N TRP A 81 9.90 -6.52 -4.08
CA TRP A 81 9.98 -5.06 -3.90
C TRP A 81 10.02 -4.28 -5.22
N ILE A 82 10.85 -4.72 -6.18
CA ILE A 82 11.00 -4.06 -7.49
C ILE A 82 9.68 -4.00 -8.28
N LYS A 83 8.77 -4.94 -8.07
CA LYS A 83 7.45 -4.95 -8.73
C LYS A 83 6.45 -4.01 -8.05
N VAL A 84 6.66 -3.75 -6.76
CA VAL A 84 5.71 -3.01 -5.95
C VAL A 84 6.19 -1.63 -5.53
N ILE A 85 7.47 -1.30 -5.74
CA ILE A 85 8.06 0.00 -5.39
C ILE A 85 7.26 1.16 -5.98
N ASP A 86 6.81 1.05 -7.24
CA ASP A 86 5.94 2.04 -7.85
C ASP A 86 4.58 2.15 -7.13
N ALA A 87 4.01 1.04 -6.66
CA ALA A 87 2.78 1.02 -5.86
C ALA A 87 2.97 1.68 -4.49
N VAL A 88 4.08 1.38 -3.80
CA VAL A 88 4.46 2.00 -2.52
C VAL A 88 4.62 3.50 -2.70
N ARG A 89 5.29 3.92 -3.78
CA ARG A 89 5.51 5.33 -4.10
C ARG A 89 4.21 6.07 -4.39
N ASP A 90 3.30 5.44 -5.14
CA ASP A 90 1.99 6.02 -5.47
C ASP A 90 1.12 6.16 -4.20
N ALA A 91 1.20 5.20 -3.28
CA ALA A 91 0.59 5.30 -1.95
C ALA A 91 1.19 6.41 -1.10
N TRP A 92 2.51 6.51 -1.07
CA TRP A 92 3.24 7.55 -0.34
C TRP A 92 2.87 8.96 -0.83
N ASP A 93 2.89 9.17 -2.15
CA ASP A 93 2.53 10.45 -2.76
C ASP A 93 1.09 10.82 -2.43
N LYS A 94 0.17 9.85 -2.51
CA LYS A 94 -1.23 10.05 -2.16
C LYS A 94 -1.43 10.37 -0.68
N ALA A 95 -0.68 9.74 0.23
CA ALA A 95 -0.73 10.01 1.66
C ALA A 95 -0.23 11.42 2.01
N GLY A 96 0.74 11.94 1.25
CA GLY A 96 1.21 13.32 1.40
C GLY A 96 0.37 14.38 0.71
N ALA A 97 -0.50 13.98 -0.22
CA ALA A 97 -1.40 14.88 -0.94
C ALA A 97 -2.72 15.19 -0.19
N THR A 98 -3.01 14.49 0.92
CA THR A 98 -4.19 14.69 1.78
C THR A 98 -3.93 15.60 2.95
#